data_AF-T1AS72-F1
#
_entry.id   AF-T1AS72-F1
#
_cell.length_a   1.000
_cell.length_b   1.000
_cell.length_c   1.000
_cell.angle_alpha   90.00
_cell.angle_beta   90.00
_cell.angle_gamma   90.00
#
_symmetry.space_group_name_H-M   'P 1'
#
loop_
_entity.id
_entity.type
_entity.pdbx_description
1 polymer ?
#
loop_
_entity_poly.entity_id
_entity_poly.type
_entity_poly.pdbx_seq_one_letter_code
_entity_poly.pdbx_strand_id
1 'polypeptide(L)'
;MMKFSTVIAAAACAAALLLQPGLASAATAQAAPASFEQPSQMVRSVADALLKEIDGHRAELRAHPQQISAIIEKYLLPHFDAALAADLVLGRFGRHVSAQQKQRFITAMRKALVKSYGTALLDFHSHMLTVYPTH
;
A
#
# COMPACT_ATOMS: atom_id res chain seq x y z
N MET A 1 -32.94 5.92 24.82
CA MET A 1 -32.10 5.28 25.85
C MET A 1 -32.79 4.00 26.29
N MET A 2 -32.33 2.83 25.87
CA MET A 2 -32.89 1.53 26.28
C MET A 2 -31.75 0.69 26.84
N LYS A 3 -31.83 0.36 28.13
CA LYS A 3 -30.94 -0.58 28.84
C LYS A 3 -31.64 -1.94 28.87
N PHE A 4 -30.98 -2.97 28.33
CA PHE A 4 -31.34 -4.38 28.47
C PHE A 4 -30.26 -5.00 29.40
N SER A 5 -30.51 -5.55 30.61
CA SER A 5 -31.28 -6.75 31.00
C SER A 5 -30.86 -8.01 30.20
N THR A 6 -30.55 -9.21 30.71
CA THR A 6 -30.56 -9.85 32.05
C THR A 6 -29.90 -11.26 31.90
N VAL A 7 -29.13 -11.69 32.92
CA VAL A 7 -28.88 -13.07 33.45
C VAL A 7 -28.30 -14.21 32.60
N ILE A 8 -27.20 -14.77 33.12
CA ILE A 8 -26.72 -16.15 32.89
C ILE A 8 -27.21 -16.99 34.08
N ALA A 9 -27.94 -18.09 33.82
CA ALA A 9 -28.35 -19.07 34.81
C ALA A 9 -27.50 -20.34 34.68
N ALA A 10 -26.83 -20.70 35.78
CA ALA A 10 -26.04 -21.91 35.96
C ALA A 10 -26.92 -23.11 36.34
N ALA A 11 -26.52 -24.31 35.93
CA ALA A 11 -27.10 -25.58 36.37
C ALA A 11 -26.05 -26.45 37.07
N ALA A 12 -26.32 -26.68 38.36
CA ALA A 12 -26.12 -27.88 39.19
C ALA A 12 -24.72 -28.48 39.49
N CYS A 13 -24.52 -28.66 40.80
CA CYS A 13 -23.41 -29.28 41.53
C CYS A 13 -23.32 -30.82 41.40
N ALA A 14 -22.11 -31.38 41.51
CA ALA A 14 -21.80 -32.55 42.36
C ALA A 14 -20.28 -32.75 42.49
N ALA A 15 -19.83 -33.05 43.71
CA ALA A 15 -18.44 -33.16 44.12
C ALA A 15 -17.79 -34.51 43.78
N ALA A 16 -16.54 -34.49 43.30
CA ALA A 16 -15.52 -35.51 43.58
C ALA A 16 -14.13 -34.96 43.20
N LEU A 17 -13.26 -34.81 44.19
CA LEU A 17 -11.83 -34.55 44.01
C LEU A 17 -11.18 -35.74 43.31
N LEU A 18 -10.64 -35.54 42.10
CA LEU A 18 -9.41 -36.20 41.65
C LEU A 18 -8.57 -35.20 40.86
N LEU A 19 -7.33 -35.07 41.32
CA LEU A 19 -6.25 -34.26 40.80
C LEU A 19 -5.85 -34.76 39.40
N GLN A 20 -6.07 -33.97 38.34
CA GLN A 20 -5.39 -34.16 37.05
C GLN A 20 -4.97 -32.79 36.48
N PRO A 21 -3.66 -32.47 36.43
CA PRO A 21 -3.19 -31.40 35.58
C PRO A 21 -3.17 -31.93 34.14
N GLY A 22 -4.33 -31.88 33.48
CA GLY A 22 -4.41 -32.00 32.04
C GLY A 22 -3.69 -30.80 31.44
N LEU A 23 -2.46 -31.00 30.97
CA LEU A 23 -1.73 -30.03 30.16
C LEU A 23 -2.58 -29.75 28.91
N ALA A 24 -3.39 -28.71 28.98
CA ALA A 24 -3.95 -28.08 27.80
C ALA A 24 -2.77 -27.56 26.99
N SER A 25 -2.36 -28.35 25.98
CA SER A 25 -1.45 -27.89 24.95
C SER A 25 -2.16 -26.77 24.22
N ALA A 26 -1.94 -25.53 24.66
CA ALA A 26 -2.26 -24.35 23.90
C ALA A 26 -1.41 -24.44 22.64
N ALA A 27 -2.00 -24.94 21.55
CA ALA A 27 -1.41 -24.85 20.23
C ALA A 27 -1.25 -23.35 19.95
N THR A 28 -0.07 -22.82 20.22
CA THR A 28 0.33 -21.51 19.72
C THR A 28 0.31 -21.66 18.22
N ALA A 29 -0.75 -21.13 17.58
CA ALA A 29 -0.74 -20.87 16.16
C ALA A 29 0.44 -19.93 15.92
N GLN A 30 1.58 -20.52 15.54
CA GLN A 30 2.74 -19.77 15.12
C GLN A 30 2.28 -19.00 13.89
N ALA A 31 1.94 -17.73 14.06
CA ALA A 31 1.68 -16.84 12.94
C ALA A 31 2.94 -16.93 12.07
N ALA A 32 2.78 -17.53 10.87
CA ALA A 32 3.86 -17.56 9.90
C ALA A 32 4.34 -16.11 9.75
N PRO A 33 5.66 -15.86 9.79
CA PRO A 33 6.16 -14.51 9.58
C PRO A 33 5.58 -14.02 8.26
N ALA A 34 4.84 -12.91 8.31
CA ALA A 34 4.39 -12.25 7.11
C ALA A 34 5.63 -12.03 6.25
N SER A 35 5.71 -12.72 5.12
CA SER A 35 6.83 -12.58 4.20
C SER A 35 6.80 -11.15 3.70
N PHE A 36 7.69 -10.31 4.24
CA PHE A 36 7.87 -8.96 3.74
C PHE A 36 8.27 -9.06 2.26
N GLU A 37 7.45 -8.51 1.38
CA GLU A 37 7.77 -8.41 -0.05
C GLU A 37 9.11 -7.67 -0.18
N GLN A 38 10.04 -8.24 -0.94
CA GLN A 38 11.32 -7.59 -1.17
C GLN A 38 11.10 -6.29 -1.95
N PRO A 39 11.85 -5.20 -1.71
CA PRO A 39 11.65 -3.95 -2.45
C PRO A 39 11.75 -4.15 -3.97
N SER A 40 12.65 -5.04 -4.43
CA SER A 40 12.74 -5.45 -5.84
C SER A 40 11.47 -6.15 -6.35
N GLN A 41 10.81 -6.96 -5.52
CA GLN A 41 9.54 -7.61 -5.88
C GLN A 41 8.41 -6.59 -5.96
N MET A 42 8.33 -5.64 -5.02
CA MET A 42 7.33 -4.56 -5.05
C MET A 42 7.47 -3.69 -6.30
N VAL A 43 8.70 -3.26 -6.63
CA VAL A 43 8.95 -2.48 -7.84
C VAL A 43 8.52 -3.25 -9.09
N ARG A 44 8.83 -4.55 -9.17
CA ARG A 44 8.42 -5.40 -10.28
C ARG A 44 6.90 -5.55 -10.35
N SER A 45 6.24 -5.85 -9.23
CA SER A 45 4.80 -6.11 -9.22
C SER A 45 4.00 -4.87 -9.62
N VAL A 46 4.39 -3.70 -9.12
CA VAL A 46 3.78 -2.41 -9.49
C VAL A 46 4.00 -2.10 -10.96
N ALA A 47 5.23 -2.27 -11.47
CA ALA A 47 5.53 -2.00 -12.88
C ALA A 47 4.77 -2.95 -13.82
N ASP A 48 4.73 -4.24 -13.51
CA ASP A 48 4.01 -5.25 -14.28
C ASP A 48 2.51 -4.97 -14.30
N ALA A 49 1.93 -4.62 -13.15
CA ALA A 49 0.51 -4.27 -13.04
C ALA A 49 0.15 -3.02 -13.86
N LEU A 50 0.98 -1.97 -13.78
CA LEU A 50 0.79 -0.76 -14.58
C LEU A 50 0.92 -1.05 -16.07
N LEU A 51 1.98 -1.77 -16.48
CA LEU A 51 2.24 -2.07 -17.89
C LEU A 51 1.15 -2.95 -18.50
N LYS A 52 0.67 -3.92 -17.73
CA LYS A 52 -0.47 -4.76 -18.10
C LYS A 52 -1.75 -3.94 -18.22
N GLU A 53 -1.98 -2.98 -17.31
CA GLU A 53 -3.14 -2.10 -17.40
C GLU A 53 -3.10 -1.25 -18.66
N ILE A 54 -1.96 -0.81 -19.18
CA ILE A 54 -1.94 0.03 -20.39
C ILE A 54 -1.85 -0.77 -21.69
N ASP A 55 -1.67 -2.08 -21.60
CA ASP A 55 -1.43 -2.92 -22.77
C ASP A 55 -2.68 -3.07 -23.65
N GLY A 56 -2.50 -3.08 -24.96
CA GLY A 56 -3.59 -3.20 -25.92
C GLY A 56 -4.46 -1.95 -26.17
N HIS A 57 -4.33 -0.86 -25.40
CA HIS A 57 -5.11 0.38 -25.60
C HIS A 57 -4.27 1.67 -25.50
N ARG A 58 -2.97 1.55 -25.76
CA ARG A 58 -2.01 2.66 -25.72
C ARG A 58 -2.39 3.82 -26.67
N ALA A 59 -2.96 3.50 -27.83
CA ALA A 59 -3.42 4.52 -28.79
C ALA A 59 -4.57 5.37 -28.24
N GLU A 60 -5.51 4.75 -27.53
CA GLU A 60 -6.61 5.44 -26.85
C GLU A 60 -6.09 6.30 -25.70
N LEU A 61 -5.20 5.76 -24.87
CA LEU A 61 -4.59 6.50 -23.76
C LEU A 61 -3.75 7.70 -24.22
N ARG A 62 -3.15 7.65 -25.42
CA ARG A 62 -2.47 8.81 -26.03
C ARG A 62 -3.45 9.94 -26.36
N ALA A 63 -4.66 9.62 -26.81
CA ALA A 63 -5.72 10.60 -27.06
C ALA A 63 -6.35 11.13 -25.75
N HIS A 64 -6.21 10.39 -24.64
CA HIS A 64 -6.81 10.73 -23.35
C HIS A 64 -5.79 10.79 -22.20
N PRO A 65 -4.95 11.84 -22.11
CA PRO A 65 -3.90 11.97 -21.09
C PRO A 65 -4.39 11.92 -19.62
N GLN A 66 -5.66 12.23 -19.37
CA GLN A 66 -6.27 12.13 -18.04
C GLN A 66 -6.43 10.67 -17.58
N GLN A 67 -6.67 9.74 -18.52
CA GLN A 67 -6.84 8.33 -18.21
C GLN A 67 -5.51 7.68 -17.80
N ILE A 68 -4.43 7.94 -18.54
CA ILE A 68 -3.09 7.47 -18.15
C ILE A 68 -2.66 8.07 -16.80
N SER A 69 -3.03 9.32 -16.53
CA SER A 69 -2.80 9.94 -15.21
C SER A 69 -3.50 9.15 -14.11
N ALA A 70 -4.78 8.81 -14.27
CA ALA A 70 -5.53 8.02 -13.30
C ALA A 70 -4.95 6.61 -13.09
N ILE A 71 -4.46 5.95 -14.15
CA ILE A 71 -3.78 4.65 -14.06
C ILE A 71 -2.51 4.78 -13.20
N ILE A 72 -1.67 5.79 -13.46
CA ILE A 72 -0.46 6.03 -12.65
C ILE A 72 -0.83 6.31 -11.19
N GLU A 73 -1.87 7.11 -10.95
CA GLU A 73 -2.34 7.40 -9.60
C GLU A 73 -2.81 6.13 -8.87
N LYS A 74 -3.47 5.20 -9.57
CA LYS A 74 -3.96 3.94 -9.02
C LYS A 74 -2.83 2.97 -8.66
N TYR A 75 -1.86 2.78 -9.56
CA TYR A 75 -0.84 1.73 -9.39
C TYR A 75 0.42 2.20 -8.68
N LEU A 76 0.88 3.44 -8.92
CA LEU A 76 2.18 3.90 -8.43
C LEU A 76 2.09 4.64 -7.10
N LEU A 77 1.09 5.51 -6.92
CA LEU A 77 1.03 6.38 -5.74
C LEU A 77 0.86 5.69 -4.39
N PRO A 78 0.14 4.55 -4.25
CA PRO A 78 0.06 3.85 -2.98
C PRO A 78 1.43 3.43 -2.43
N HIS A 79 2.43 3.33 -3.30
CA HIS A 79 3.79 2.91 -2.99
C HIS A 79 4.80 4.07 -3.00
N PHE A 80 4.34 5.31 -3.25
CA PHE A 80 5.20 6.49 -3.34
C PHE A 80 5.03 7.42 -2.14
N ASP A 81 6.06 7.55 -1.32
CA ASP A 81 6.08 8.52 -0.21
C ASP A 81 6.29 9.95 -0.74
N ALA A 82 5.18 10.58 -1.11
CA ALA A 82 5.19 11.94 -1.63
C ALA A 82 5.60 12.98 -0.59
N ALA A 83 5.44 12.69 0.71
CA ALA A 83 5.83 13.61 1.78
C ALA A 83 7.35 13.61 1.95
N LEU A 84 7.96 12.42 2.01
CA LEU A 84 9.41 12.26 2.02
C LEU A 84 10.05 12.85 0.75
N ALA A 85 9.49 12.54 -0.42
CA ALA A 85 9.99 13.11 -1.68
C ALA A 85 9.93 14.64 -1.67
N ALA A 86 8.84 15.23 -1.16
CA ALA A 86 8.74 16.68 -1.04
C ALA A 86 9.78 17.27 -0.08
N ASP A 87 10.05 16.62 1.05
CA ASP A 87 11.10 17.06 1.98
C ASP A 87 12.49 17.03 1.33
N LEU A 88 12.78 15.99 0.54
CA LEU A 88 14.04 15.88 -0.20
C LEU A 88 14.17 16.98 -1.26
N VAL A 89 13.11 17.29 -2.00
CA VAL A 89 13.12 18.34 -3.03
C VAL A 89 13.24 19.74 -2.41
N LEU A 90 12.51 20.02 -1.33
CA LEU A 90 12.56 21.31 -0.64
C LEU A 90 13.89 21.53 0.11
N GLY A 91 14.51 20.44 0.57
CA GLY A 91 15.77 20.48 1.29
C GLY A 91 15.74 21.46 2.46
N ARG A 92 16.74 22.34 2.53
CA ARG A 92 16.86 23.34 3.62
C ARG A 92 15.62 24.25 3.74
N PHE A 93 14.94 24.53 2.63
CA PHE A 93 13.79 25.43 2.61
C PHE A 93 12.56 24.80 3.25
N GLY A 94 12.47 23.47 3.30
CA GLY A 94 11.34 22.75 3.90
C GLY A 94 11.08 23.10 5.36
N ARG A 95 12.11 23.53 6.11
CA ARG A 95 12.01 23.96 7.51
C ARG A 95 11.16 25.21 7.73
N HIS A 96 10.99 26.03 6.68
CA HIS A 96 10.28 27.30 6.74
C HIS A 96 8.89 27.24 6.08
N VAL A 97 8.50 26.08 5.57
CA VAL A 97 7.25 25.88 4.84
C VAL A 97 6.15 25.49 5.84
N SER A 98 5.02 26.18 5.81
CA SER A 98 3.86 25.79 6.64
C SER A 98 3.30 24.44 6.17
N ALA A 99 2.60 23.71 7.05
CA ALA A 99 1.93 22.46 6.68
C ALA A 99 1.02 22.61 5.44
N GLN A 100 0.27 23.73 5.36
CA GLN A 100 -0.60 24.02 4.22
C GLN A 100 0.20 24.24 2.93
N GLN A 101 1.31 24.99 2.99
CA GLN A 101 2.17 25.21 1.83
C GLN A 101 2.83 23.90 1.38
N LYS A 102 3.28 23.06 2.32
CA LYS A 102 3.86 21.75 2.03
C LYS A 102 2.83 20.85 1.33
N GLN A 103 1.58 20.81 1.80
CA GLN A 103 0.53 20.01 1.16
C GLN A 103 0.20 20.48 -0.26
N ARG A 104 0.16 21.80 -0.47
CA ARG A 104 0.00 22.39 -1.82
C ARG A 104 1.17 22.02 -2.73
N PHE A 105 2.39 22.08 -2.20
CA PHE A 105 3.61 21.70 -2.93
C PHE A 105 3.59 20.21 -3.31
N ILE A 106 3.31 19.30 -2.36
CA ILE A 106 3.18 17.85 -2.61
C ILE A 106 2.18 17.59 -3.75
N THR A 107 1.01 18.25 -3.69
CA THR A 107 -0.03 18.11 -4.71
C THR A 107 0.44 18.59 -6.08
N ALA A 108 1.10 19.75 -6.14
CA ALA A 108 1.62 20.31 -7.38
C ALA A 108 2.77 19.47 -7.97
N MET A 109 3.72 19.03 -7.13
CA MET A 109 4.84 18.18 -7.51
C MET A 109 4.36 16.88 -8.13
N ARG A 110 3.44 16.18 -7.48
CA ARG A 110 2.85 14.94 -7.99
C ARG A 110 2.17 15.14 -9.35
N LYS A 111 1.33 16.17 -9.48
CA LYS A 111 0.67 16.50 -10.75
C LYS A 111 1.67 16.81 -11.86
N ALA A 112 2.74 17.54 -11.54
CA ALA A 112 3.79 17.85 -12.51
C ALA A 112 4.51 16.59 -12.98
N LEU A 113 4.87 15.68 -12.07
CA LEU A 113 5.53 14.40 -12.43
C LEU A 113 4.64 13.54 -13.32
N VAL A 114 3.38 13.35 -12.95
CA VAL A 114 2.42 12.56 -13.75
C VAL A 114 2.23 13.18 -15.13
N LYS A 115 2.10 14.52 -15.22
CA LYS A 115 1.95 15.23 -16.49
C LYS A 115 3.19 15.11 -17.38
N SER A 116 4.40 15.24 -16.81
CA SER A 116 5.64 15.26 -17.57
C SER A 116 6.09 13.88 -18.05
N TYR A 117 5.79 12.83 -17.29
CA TYR A 117 6.32 11.49 -17.56
C TYR A 117 5.24 10.44 -17.86
N GLY A 118 3.97 10.72 -17.59
CA GLY A 118 2.90 9.74 -17.72
C GLY A 118 2.67 9.27 -19.16
N THR A 119 2.81 10.16 -20.13
CA THR A 119 2.70 9.79 -21.55
C THR A 119 3.90 8.97 -22.03
N ALA A 120 5.08 9.15 -21.45
CA ALA A 120 6.26 8.35 -21.80
C ALA A 120 6.09 6.87 -21.42
N LEU A 121 5.26 6.55 -20.42
CA LEU A 121 4.91 5.17 -20.10
C LEU A 121 4.17 4.48 -21.24
N LEU A 122 3.47 5.22 -22.12
CA LEU A 122 2.78 4.65 -23.29
C LEU A 122 3.76 4.16 -24.35
N ASP A 123 5.03 4.52 -24.29
CA ASP A 123 6.08 4.02 -25.18
C ASP A 123 7.00 2.99 -24.48
N PHE A 124 6.79 2.74 -23.18
CA PHE A 124 7.60 1.81 -22.39
C PHE A 124 6.99 0.40 -22.36
N HIS A 125 7.80 -0.63 -22.60
CA HIS A 125 7.37 -2.02 -22.62
C HIS A 125 8.09 -2.88 -21.57
N SER A 126 7.45 -3.94 -21.09
CA SER A 126 7.97 -4.78 -19.99
C SER A 126 9.34 -5.40 -20.28
N HIS A 127 9.63 -5.77 -21.53
CA HIS A 127 10.94 -6.30 -21.93
C HIS A 127 12.08 -5.26 -21.81
N MET A 128 11.76 -3.98 -21.63
CA MET A 128 12.72 -2.90 -21.39
C MET A 128 13.06 -2.72 -19.90
N LEU A 129 12.37 -3.44 -19.00
CA LEU A 129 12.55 -3.35 -17.56
C LEU A 129 13.31 -4.56 -17.02
N THR A 130 14.48 -4.29 -16.42
CA THR A 130 15.21 -5.27 -15.61
C THR A 130 15.25 -4.78 -14.17
N VAL A 131 14.61 -5.51 -13.25
CA VAL A 131 14.68 -5.24 -11.81
C VAL A 131 15.67 -6.20 -11.17
N TYR A 132 16.72 -5.65 -10.56
CA TYR A 132 17.74 -6.44 -9.86
C TYR A 132 17.30 -6.79 -8.43
N PRO A 133 17.77 -7.92 -7.87
CA PRO A 133 17.55 -8.27 -6.48
C PRO A 133 18.12 -7.20 -5.54
N THR A 134 17.51 -7.04 -4.37
CA THR A 134 17.92 -6.04 -3.38
C THR A 134 18.81 -6.60 -2.28
N HIS A 135 18.90 -7.93 -2.15
CA HIS A 135 19.80 -8.70 -1.29
C HIS A 135 19.57 -10.20 -1.48
#